data_AF-A0AAU5JF24-F1
#
_entry.id   AF-A0AAU5JF24-F1
#
_cell.length_a   1.000
_cell.length_b   1.000
_cell.length_c   1.000
_cell.angle_alpha   90.00
_cell.angle_beta   90.00
_cell.angle_gamma   90.00
#
_symmetry.space_group_name_H-M   'P 1'
#
loop_
_entity.id
_entity.type
_entity.pdbx_description
1 polymer ?
#
loop_
_entity_poly.entity_id
_entity_poly.type
_entity_poly.pdbx_seq_one_letter_code
_entity_poly.pdbx_strand_id
1 'polypeptide(L)'
;MGLVEHEELQAREPWLWSWANESIPDTALGGMERVRQYGEENDYPVLPWPGFKSDPELVAEARMVAASVLDAEGLWAESVDGVQLHFMVHDLALADERP
;
A
#
# COMPACT_ATOMS: atom_id res chain seq x y z
N MET A 1 27.52 -6.21 -28.39
CA MET A 1 27.14 -7.44 -27.66
C MET A 1 27.76 -7.32 -26.28
N GLY A 2 27.05 -7.22 -25.16
CA GLY A 2 25.62 -7.34 -24.89
C GLY A 2 25.17 -6.23 -23.92
N LEU A 3 23.86 -6.14 -23.81
CA LEU A 3 23.11 -5.03 -23.23
C LEU A 3 23.29 -4.92 -21.72
N VAL A 4 23.12 -3.67 -21.28
CA VAL A 4 22.69 -3.26 -19.94
C VAL A 4 21.58 -4.18 -19.47
N GLU A 5 21.71 -4.72 -18.26
CA GLU A 5 20.63 -4.88 -17.27
C GLU A 5 21.28 -5.50 -16.03
N HIS A 6 21.85 -4.62 -15.19
CA HIS A 6 21.96 -4.91 -13.78
C HIS A 6 20.53 -4.98 -13.22
N GLU A 7 19.82 -6.07 -13.48
CA GLU A 7 18.77 -6.50 -12.58
C GLU A 7 19.48 -6.95 -11.32
N GLU A 8 19.79 -5.98 -10.46
CA GLU A 8 19.91 -6.24 -9.04
C GLU A 8 18.62 -6.97 -8.64
N LEU A 9 18.72 -8.29 -8.51
CA LEU A 9 17.77 -9.11 -7.77
C LEU A 9 17.88 -8.66 -6.30
N GLN A 10 17.45 -7.44 -6.00
CA GLN A 10 17.16 -7.02 -4.65
C GLN A 10 16.11 -8.00 -4.16
N ALA A 11 16.44 -8.74 -3.11
CA ALA A 11 15.46 -9.54 -2.40
C ALA A 11 14.31 -8.59 -2.05
N ARG A 12 13.21 -8.69 -2.80
CA ARG A 12 12.09 -7.76 -2.69
C ARG A 12 11.61 -7.84 -1.25
N GLU A 13 11.90 -6.80 -0.48
CA GLU A 13 11.52 -6.73 0.92
C GLU A 13 10.02 -6.97 1.04
N PRO A 14 9.57 -7.68 2.09
CA PRO A 14 8.17 -8.04 2.20
C PRO A 14 7.32 -6.79 2.26
N TRP A 15 6.25 -6.75 1.46
CA TRP A 15 5.15 -5.85 1.71
C TRP A 15 4.55 -6.20 3.07
N LEU A 16 4.26 -5.19 3.89
CA LEU A 16 3.52 -5.33 5.14
C LEU A 16 2.36 -4.35 5.13
N TRP A 17 1.18 -4.82 5.51
CA TRP A 17 0.08 -3.92 5.85
C TRP A 17 0.38 -3.20 7.16
N SER A 18 -0.15 -1.98 7.33
CA SER A 18 0.07 -1.21 8.56
C SER A 18 -0.40 -1.95 9.81
N TRP A 19 -1.52 -2.69 9.75
CA TRP A 19 -2.02 -3.49 10.87
C TRP A 19 -1.09 -4.64 11.28
N ALA A 20 -0.19 -5.06 10.38
CA ALA A 20 0.81 -6.10 10.62
C ALA A 20 2.21 -5.52 10.87
N ASN A 21 2.36 -4.20 10.86
CA ASN A 21 3.64 -3.52 11.02
C ASN A 21 3.68 -2.78 12.36
N GLU A 22 4.33 -3.39 13.36
CA GLU A 22 4.47 -2.84 14.72
C GLU A 22 5.21 -1.49 14.78
N SER A 23 5.90 -1.10 13.71
CA SER A 23 6.56 0.21 13.62
C SER A 23 5.60 1.34 13.26
N ILE A 24 4.38 1.02 12.80
CA ILE A 24 3.34 2.00 12.49
C ILE A 24 2.50 2.24 13.75
N PRO A 25 2.33 3.50 14.20
CA PRO A 25 1.52 3.79 15.37
C PRO A 25 0.04 3.46 15.13
N ASP A 26 -0.67 3.04 16.17
CA ASP A 26 -2.10 2.69 16.12
C ASP A 26 -2.97 3.78 15.50
N THR A 27 -2.62 5.05 15.74
CA THR A 27 -3.33 6.22 15.20
C THR A 27 -3.22 6.33 13.67
N ALA A 28 -2.27 5.65 13.04
CA ALA A 28 -2.06 5.62 11.60
C ALA A 28 -2.58 4.33 10.92
N LEU A 29 -3.16 3.40 11.68
CA LEU A 29 -3.77 2.19 11.12
C LEU A 29 -5.03 2.50 10.31
N GLY A 30 -5.76 3.57 10.66
CA GLY A 30 -6.98 3.98 9.96
C GLY A 30 -8.00 2.84 9.85
N GLY A 31 -8.62 2.70 8.69
CA GLY A 31 -9.64 1.68 8.42
C GLY A 31 -9.10 0.28 8.06
N MET A 32 -7.83 -0.02 8.31
CA MET A 32 -7.18 -1.22 7.75
C MET A 32 -7.76 -2.56 8.23
N GLU A 33 -8.38 -2.61 9.40
CA GLU A 33 -9.14 -3.78 9.85
C GLU A 33 -10.34 -4.08 8.92
N ARG A 34 -10.98 -3.05 8.36
CA ARG A 34 -12.06 -3.21 7.36
C ARG A 34 -11.53 -3.79 6.06
N VAL A 35 -10.33 -3.40 5.62
CA VAL A 35 -9.68 -3.96 4.43
C VAL A 35 -9.35 -5.44 4.63
N ARG A 36 -8.86 -5.78 5.82
CA ARG A 36 -8.61 -7.16 6.22
C ARG A 36 -9.88 -8.01 6.16
N GLN A 37 -10.95 -7.57 6.83
CA GLN A 37 -12.25 -8.25 6.86
C GLN A 37 -12.85 -8.40 5.45
N TYR A 38 -12.78 -7.35 4.63
CA TYR A 38 -13.25 -7.41 3.25
C TYR A 38 -12.56 -8.54 2.46
N GLY A 39 -11.25 -8.72 2.64
CA GLY A 39 -10.53 -9.80 1.97
C GLY A 39 -10.92 -11.20 2.45
N GLU A 40 -11.21 -11.36 3.74
CA GLU A 40 -11.73 -12.62 4.29
C GLU A 40 -13.13 -12.95 3.73
N GLU A 41 -14.01 -11.96 3.61
CA GLU A 41 -15.39 -12.12 3.14
C GLU A 41 -15.51 -12.37 1.62
N ASN A 42 -14.53 -11.90 0.84
CA ASN A 42 -14.58 -11.91 -0.63
C ASN A 42 -13.55 -12.87 -1.26
N ASP A 43 -12.95 -13.77 -0.47
CA ASP A 43 -11.90 -14.71 -0.92
C ASP A 43 -10.75 -13.99 -1.65
N TYR A 44 -10.36 -12.81 -1.16
CA TYR A 44 -9.29 -12.01 -1.72
C TYR A 44 -8.06 -12.09 -0.79
N PRO A 45 -7.15 -13.06 -1.01
CA PRO A 45 -6.19 -13.50 0.00
C PRO A 45 -5.08 -12.49 0.32
N VAL A 46 -4.82 -11.53 -0.56
CA VAL A 46 -3.71 -10.56 -0.40
C VAL A 46 -4.01 -9.51 0.69
N LEU A 47 -5.28 -9.22 0.98
CA LEU A 47 -5.68 -8.26 2.01
C LEU A 47 -5.57 -8.80 3.45
N PRO A 48 -5.98 -10.06 3.75
CA PRO A 48 -5.88 -10.59 5.10
C PRO A 48 -4.50 -11.13 5.48
N TRP A 49 -3.61 -11.37 4.50
CA TRP A 49 -2.24 -11.75 4.81
C TRP A 49 -1.48 -10.58 5.45
N PRO A 50 -0.70 -10.79 6.52
CA PRO A 50 0.06 -9.72 7.17
C PRO A 50 1.07 -9.07 6.22
N GLY A 51 1.59 -9.87 5.28
CA GLY A 51 2.49 -9.42 4.25
C GLY A 51 2.65 -10.43 3.14
N PHE A 52 3.27 -9.99 2.05
CA PHE A 52 3.54 -10.81 0.88
C PHE A 52 4.81 -10.34 0.17
N LYS A 53 5.33 -11.16 -0.75
CA LYS A 53 6.48 -10.75 -1.58
C LYS A 53 6.08 -9.53 -2.41
N SER A 54 6.78 -8.42 -2.24
CA SER A 54 6.46 -7.15 -2.89
C SER A 54 6.66 -7.25 -4.41
N ASP A 55 5.59 -7.62 -5.11
CA ASP A 55 5.47 -7.57 -6.56
C ASP A 55 4.65 -6.34 -6.96
N PRO A 56 5.05 -5.54 -7.96
CA PRO A 56 4.51 -4.21 -8.17
C PRO A 56 3.08 -4.26 -8.69
N GLU A 57 2.74 -5.30 -9.46
CA GLU A 57 1.38 -5.53 -9.92
C GLU A 57 0.49 -5.91 -8.75
N LEU A 58 0.95 -6.84 -7.91
CA LEU A 58 0.23 -7.27 -6.71
C LEU A 58 0.04 -6.14 -5.70
N VAL A 59 1.08 -5.32 -5.48
CA VAL A 59 1.03 -4.13 -4.62
C VAL A 59 0.07 -3.10 -5.20
N ALA A 60 0.10 -2.84 -6.51
CA ALA A 60 -0.81 -1.91 -7.15
C ALA A 60 -2.27 -2.38 -7.01
N GLU A 61 -2.54 -3.66 -7.24
CA GLU A 61 -3.87 -4.25 -7.10
C GLU A 61 -4.38 -4.15 -5.66
N ALA A 62 -3.57 -4.59 -4.69
CA ALA A 62 -3.87 -4.51 -3.27
C ALA A 62 -4.21 -3.08 -2.82
N ARG A 63 -3.43 -2.08 -3.28
CA ARG A 63 -3.66 -0.66 -2.99
C ARG A 63 -4.96 -0.16 -3.59
N MET A 64 -5.27 -0.54 -4.83
CA MET A 64 -6.51 -0.13 -5.51
C MET A 64 -7.74 -0.70 -4.81
N VAL A 65 -7.70 -1.98 -4.43
CA VAL A 65 -8.80 -2.60 -3.68
C VAL A 65 -8.95 -1.95 -2.30
N ALA A 66 -7.84 -1.76 -1.56
CA ALA A 66 -7.90 -1.10 -0.26
C ALA A 66 -8.45 0.34 -0.34
N ALA A 67 -8.02 1.12 -1.33
CA ALA A 67 -8.56 2.46 -1.59
C ALA A 67 -10.07 2.41 -1.86
N SER A 68 -10.52 1.45 -2.68
CA SER A 68 -11.96 1.28 -2.96
C SER A 68 -12.75 0.86 -1.73
N VAL A 69 -12.22 -0.02 -0.88
CA VAL A 69 -12.90 -0.48 0.34
C VAL A 69 -13.06 0.66 1.35
N LEU A 70 -12.07 1.56 1.40
CA LEU A 70 -12.06 2.69 2.32
C LEU A 70 -12.70 3.95 1.77
N ASP A 71 -13.09 3.97 0.48
CA ASP A 71 -13.54 5.19 -0.20
C ASP A 71 -12.46 6.29 -0.13
N ALA A 72 -11.20 5.91 -0.38
CA ALA A 72 -10.09 6.84 -0.42
C ALA A 72 -10.14 7.72 -1.66
N GLU A 73 -9.96 9.02 -1.48
CA GLU A 73 -9.96 10.02 -2.55
C GLU A 73 -8.66 10.00 -3.35
N GLY A 74 -7.58 9.49 -2.75
CA GLY A 74 -6.28 9.41 -3.38
C GLY A 74 -5.39 8.31 -2.82
N LEU A 75 -4.36 8.00 -3.62
CA LEU A 75 -3.26 7.13 -3.24
C LEU A 75 -1.97 7.93 -3.37
N TRP A 76 -1.16 7.89 -2.32
CA TRP A 76 0.18 8.46 -2.33
C TRP A 76 1.21 7.40 -1.93
N ALA A 77 2.43 7.54 -2.43
CA ALA A 77 3.54 6.68 -2.08
C ALA A 77 4.82 7.51 -1.98
N GLU A 78 5.63 7.18 -0.99
CA GLU A 78 6.93 7.82 -0.75
C GLU A 78 7.99 6.77 -0.49
N SER A 79 9.19 7.07 -0.98
CA SER A 79 10.37 6.23 -0.77
C SER A 79 11.36 6.96 0.11
N VAL A 80 11.71 6.37 1.25
CA VAL A 80 12.68 6.91 2.21
C VAL A 80 13.65 5.78 2.60
N ASP A 81 14.94 5.99 2.41
CA ASP A 81 16.01 5.05 2.80
C ASP A 81 15.79 3.60 2.34
N GLY A 82 15.21 3.40 1.15
CA GLY A 82 14.93 2.08 0.58
C GLY A 82 13.58 1.47 0.99
N VAL A 83 12.87 2.09 1.93
CA VAL A 83 11.51 1.71 2.33
C VAL A 83 10.50 2.48 1.49
N GLN A 84 9.42 1.81 1.05
CA GLN A 84 8.28 2.46 0.42
C GLN A 84 7.08 2.48 1.36
N LEU A 85 6.57 3.66 1.65
CA LEU A 85 5.35 3.86 2.42
C LEU A 85 4.21 4.20 1.45
N HIS A 86 3.05 3.60 1.69
CA HIS A 86 1.87 3.78 0.86
C HIS A 86 0.70 4.26 1.71
N PHE A 87 0.07 5.33 1.25
CA PHE A 87 -0.96 6.05 1.99
C PHE A 87 -2.24 6.08 1.16
N MET A 88 -3.34 5.82 1.85
CA MET A 88 -4.69 6.12 1.39
C MET A 88 -5.05 7.49 1.93
N VAL A 89 -5.44 8.40 1.05
CA VAL A 89 -5.69 9.80 1.38
C VAL A 89 -7.19 10.05 1.35
N HIS A 90 -7.68 10.67 2.42
CA HIS A 90 -9.06 11.14 2.58
C HIS A 90 -9.04 12.66 2.77
N ASP A 91 -10.18 13.31 2.53
CA ASP A 91 -10.37 14.74 2.76
C ASP A 91 -9.36 15.60 1.97
N LEU A 92 -9.14 15.28 0.69
CA LEU A 92 -8.27 16.07 -0.19
C LEU A 92 -8.92 17.43 -0.46
N ALA A 93 -8.53 18.42 0.33
CA ALA A 93 -8.85 19.81 0.02
C ALA A 93 -8.05 20.25 -1.21
N LEU A 94 -8.74 20.56 -2.30
CA LEU A 94 -8.14 21.34 -3.38
C LEU A 94 -7.72 22.68 -2.78
N ALA A 95 -6.46 23.06 -2.98
CA ALA A 95 -6.02 24.40 -2.64
C ALA A 95 -6.96 25.37 -3.38
N ASP A 96 -7.61 26.24 -2.62
CA ASP A 96 -8.45 27.30 -3.16
C ASP A 96 -7.51 28.27 -3.91
N GLU A 97 -7.29 28.00 -5.20
CA GLU A 97 -6.56 28.88 -6.12
C GLU A 97 -7.43 30.13 -6.37
N ARG A 98 -7.57 30.96 -5.34
CA ARG A 98 -8.07 32.32 -5.54
C ARG A 98 -6.92 33.17 -6.13
N PRO A 99 -7.15 33.83 -7.27
CA PRO A 99 -6.14 34.66 -7.94
C PRO A 99 -5.73 35.89 -7.14
#